data_AF-A0A4Q3CAI0-F1
#
_entry.id   AF-A0A4Q3CAI0-F1
#
_cell.length_a   1.000
_cell.length_b   1.000
_cell.length_c   1.000
_cell.angle_alpha   90.00
_cell.angle_beta   90.00
_cell.angle_gamma   90.00
#
_symmetry.space_group_name_H-M   'P 1'
#
loop_
_entity.id
_entity.type
_entity.pdbx_description
1 polymer ?
#
loop_
_entity_poly.entity_id
_entity_poly.type
_entity_poly.pdbx_seq_one_letter_code
_entity_poly.pdbx_strand_id
1 'polypeptide(L)'
;MTGPIRASLLAAAALALVPAAVAAQEAGDSARVIDEGMNRSQVQLTAHDLLDKIGPRLTNSPNMRVAEGWAVDKMGEIGLANVHK
;
A
#
# COMPACT_ATOMS: atom_id res chain seq x y z
N MET A 1 -23.58 -47.55 0.09
CA MET A 1 -23.24 -46.86 -1.19
C MET A 1 -23.53 -45.34 -1.10
N THR A 2 -23.09 -44.63 -0.04
CA THR A 2 -23.41 -43.20 0.19
C THR A 2 -22.18 -42.27 0.25
N GLY A 3 -20.99 -42.82 0.01
CA GLY A 3 -19.71 -42.08 0.07
C GLY A 3 -19.48 -41.00 -1.01
N PRO A 4 -19.78 -41.22 -2.30
CA PRO A 4 -19.37 -40.27 -3.33
C PRO A 4 -20.22 -38.98 -3.30
N ILE A 5 -21.51 -39.07 -2.97
CA ILE A 5 -22.43 -37.93 -2.97
C ILE A 5 -22.07 -36.91 -1.88
N ARG A 6 -21.62 -37.38 -0.71
CA ARG A 6 -21.19 -36.51 0.41
C ARG A 6 -19.87 -35.78 0.10
N ALA A 7 -18.94 -36.47 -0.56
CA ALA A 7 -17.68 -35.88 -1.00
C ALA A 7 -17.90 -34.82 -2.10
N SER A 8 -18.82 -35.07 -3.04
CA SER A 8 -19.19 -34.12 -4.09
C SER A 8 -19.91 -32.88 -3.54
N LEU A 9 -20.76 -33.03 -2.52
CA LEU A 9 -21.44 -31.90 -1.86
C LEU A 9 -20.45 -31.01 -1.09
N LEU A 10 -19.45 -31.60 -0.41
CA LEU A 10 -18.39 -30.85 0.27
C LEU A 10 -17.48 -30.10 -0.72
N ALA A 11 -17.15 -30.71 -1.85
CA ALA A 11 -16.37 -30.06 -2.91
C ALA A 11 -17.11 -28.89 -3.57
N ALA A 12 -18.43 -29.03 -3.80
CA ALA A 12 -19.26 -27.94 -4.32
C ALA A 12 -19.40 -26.76 -3.34
N ALA A 13 -19.52 -27.05 -2.04
CA ALA A 13 -19.55 -26.02 -0.99
C ALA A 13 -18.20 -25.27 -0.89
N ALA A 14 -17.07 -25.95 -1.03
CA ALA A 14 -15.75 -25.32 -1.04
C ALA A 14 -15.52 -24.41 -2.27
N LEU A 15 -16.05 -24.80 -3.44
CA LEU A 15 -15.94 -24.00 -4.67
C LEU A 15 -16.81 -22.73 -4.62
N ALA A 16 -17.92 -22.75 -3.88
CA ALA A 16 -18.81 -21.61 -3.68
C ALA A 16 -18.27 -20.56 -2.68
N LEU A 17 -17.26 -20.88 -1.87
CA LEU A 17 -16.63 -19.92 -0.94
C LEU A 17 -15.61 -18.99 -1.63
N VAL A 18 -15.06 -19.38 -2.78
CA VAL A 18 -14.03 -18.61 -3.48
C VAL A 18 -14.54 -17.27 -4.03
N PRO A 19 -15.72 -17.20 -4.71
CA PRO A 19 -16.23 -15.93 -5.23
C PRO A 19 -16.65 -14.94 -4.11
N ALA A 20 -17.13 -15.46 -2.97
CA ALA A 20 -17.52 -14.64 -1.83
C ALA A 20 -16.30 -13.95 -1.18
N ALA A 21 -15.15 -14.63 -1.12
CA ALA A 21 -13.91 -14.06 -0.61
C ALA A 21 -13.34 -12.96 -1.53
N VAL A 22 -13.50 -13.07 -2.86
CA VAL A 22 -13.03 -12.06 -3.82
C VAL A 22 -13.93 -10.82 -3.83
N ALA A 23 -15.26 -11.00 -3.72
CA ALA A 23 -16.20 -9.89 -3.61
C ALA A 23 -16.09 -9.16 -2.25
N ALA A 24 -15.59 -9.83 -1.21
CA ALA A 24 -15.30 -9.26 0.10
C ALA A 24 -13.95 -8.53 0.19
N GLN A 25 -13.11 -8.56 -0.86
CA GLN A 25 -12.01 -7.60 -0.99
C GLN A 25 -12.63 -6.25 -1.39
N GLU A 26 -13.14 -5.55 -0.37
CA GLU A 26 -14.17 -4.54 -0.48
C GLU A 26 -13.79 -3.34 -1.36
N ALA A 27 -14.72 -2.94 -2.22
CA ALA A 27 -14.70 -1.64 -2.89
C ALA A 27 -14.57 -0.45 -1.90
N GLY A 28 -14.91 -0.65 -0.62
CA GLY A 28 -14.79 0.34 0.45
C GLY A 28 -13.35 0.77 0.74
N ASP A 29 -12.37 -0.14 0.68
CA ASP A 29 -10.97 0.21 0.96
C ASP A 29 -10.35 1.01 -0.20
N SER A 30 -10.70 0.66 -1.44
CA SER A 30 -10.27 1.42 -2.61
C SER A 30 -10.84 2.84 -2.61
N ALA A 31 -12.13 2.99 -2.28
CA ALA A 31 -12.77 4.30 -2.18
C ALA A 31 -12.12 5.19 -1.11
N ARG A 32 -11.74 4.61 0.04
CA ARG A 32 -11.03 5.33 1.10
C ARG A 32 -9.63 5.78 0.67
N VAL A 33 -8.87 4.94 -0.03
CA VAL A 33 -7.55 5.31 -0.57
C VAL A 33 -7.67 6.43 -1.60
N ILE A 34 -8.67 6.37 -2.48
CA ILE A 34 -8.93 7.43 -3.46
C ILE A 34 -9.29 8.74 -2.74
N ASP A 35 -10.18 8.69 -1.77
CA ASP A 35 -10.59 9.86 -0.99
C ASP A 35 -9.42 10.48 -0.21
N GLU A 36 -8.51 9.65 0.35
CA GLU A 36 -7.28 10.12 0.98
C GLU A 36 -6.38 10.87 -0.02
N GLY A 37 -6.17 10.28 -1.20
CA GLY A 37 -5.33 10.87 -2.25
C GLY A 37 -5.88 12.16 -2.84
N MET A 38 -7.21 12.29 -2.93
CA MET A 38 -7.88 13.43 -3.56
C MET A 38 -8.22 14.57 -2.59
N ASN A 39 -8.66 14.24 -1.37
CA ASN A 39 -9.20 15.22 -0.44
C ASN A 39 -8.32 15.47 0.80
N ARG A 40 -7.38 14.56 1.11
CA ARG A 40 -6.47 14.67 2.28
C ARG A 40 -5.00 14.47 1.89
N SER A 41 -4.68 14.86 0.67
CA SER A 41 -3.40 14.59 0.04
C SER A 41 -2.21 15.16 0.83
N GLN A 42 -1.21 14.32 1.08
CA GLN A 42 0.08 14.72 1.66
C GLN A 42 1.13 15.08 0.60
N VAL A 43 0.76 15.00 -0.70
CA VAL A 43 1.70 15.18 -1.82
C VAL A 43 2.34 16.57 -1.79
N GLN A 44 1.55 17.62 -1.56
CA GLN A 44 2.07 18.99 -1.59
C GLN A 44 3.10 19.26 -0.49
N LEU A 45 2.84 18.79 0.74
CA LEU A 45 3.77 18.94 1.86
C LEU A 45 5.07 18.17 1.61
N THR A 46 4.94 16.93 1.14
CA THR A 46 6.09 16.06 0.81
C THR A 46 6.91 16.64 -0.34
N ALA A 47 6.23 17.19 -1.36
CA ALA A 47 6.87 17.87 -2.48
C ALA A 47 7.58 19.15 -2.03
N HIS A 48 7.02 19.93 -1.11
CA HIS A 48 7.68 21.12 -0.57
C HIS A 48 8.99 20.77 0.18
N ASP A 49 8.98 19.73 1.02
CA ASP A 49 10.18 19.26 1.71
C ASP A 49 11.29 18.88 0.71
N LEU A 50 10.92 18.18 -0.35
CA LEU A 50 11.85 17.77 -1.38
C LEU A 50 12.27 18.96 -2.26
N LEU A 51 11.34 19.65 -2.90
CA LEU A 51 11.64 20.61 -3.97
C LEU A 51 12.17 21.95 -3.45
N ASP A 52 11.67 22.41 -2.31
CA ASP A 52 11.98 23.74 -1.80
C ASP A 52 12.98 23.71 -0.64
N LYS A 53 12.81 22.79 0.33
CA LYS A 53 13.74 22.70 1.47
C LYS A 53 15.05 22.02 1.10
N ILE A 54 15.00 20.84 0.48
CA ILE A 54 16.21 20.11 0.08
C ILE A 54 16.75 20.64 -1.26
N GLY A 55 15.86 20.92 -2.23
CA GLY A 55 16.25 21.48 -3.52
C GLY A 55 16.86 20.46 -4.50
N PRO A 56 17.71 20.91 -5.44
CA PRO A 56 18.32 20.05 -6.46
C PRO A 56 19.17 18.92 -5.87
N ARG A 57 19.00 17.71 -6.43
CA ARG A 57 19.61 16.46 -5.95
C ARG A 57 20.30 15.70 -7.08
N LEU A 58 21.36 16.29 -7.64
CA LEU A 58 22.17 15.57 -8.63
C LEU A 58 22.80 14.32 -8.00
N THR A 59 22.97 13.26 -8.79
CA THR A 59 23.63 12.03 -8.34
C THR A 59 24.98 12.31 -7.69
N ASN A 60 25.21 11.72 -6.52
CA ASN A 60 26.40 11.87 -5.65
C ASN A 60 26.60 13.27 -5.02
N SER A 61 25.64 14.19 -5.15
CA SER A 61 25.71 15.50 -4.48
C SER A 61 25.50 15.41 -2.96
N PRO A 62 25.90 16.44 -2.19
CA PRO A 62 25.53 16.55 -0.78
C PRO A 62 24.02 16.50 -0.55
N ASN A 63 23.23 17.18 -1.38
CA ASN A 63 21.78 17.22 -1.26
C ASN A 63 21.11 15.86 -1.53
N MET A 64 21.71 15.02 -2.38
CA MET A 64 21.26 13.62 -2.54
C MET A 64 21.38 12.87 -1.21
N ARG A 65 22.51 13.01 -0.49
CA ARG A 65 22.71 12.35 0.81
C ARG A 65 21.71 12.82 1.87
N VAL A 66 21.38 14.11 1.86
CA VAL A 66 20.34 14.69 2.74
C VAL A 66 18.97 14.09 2.40
N ALA A 67 18.64 13.98 1.12
CA ALA A 67 17.37 13.43 0.66
C ALA A 67 17.19 11.95 1.00
N GLU A 68 18.26 11.16 0.88
CA GLU A 68 18.27 9.75 1.31
C GLU A 68 17.96 9.63 2.80
N GLY A 69 18.58 10.47 3.64
CA GLY A 69 18.31 10.49 5.08
C GLY A 69 16.86 10.90 5.39
N TRP A 70 16.40 11.99 4.79
CA TRP A 70 15.01 12.43 4.91
C TRP A 70 14.02 11.36 4.47
N ALA A 71 14.31 10.61 3.40
CA ALA A 71 13.43 9.55 2.91
C ALA A 71 13.33 8.39 3.91
N VAL A 72 14.44 7.98 4.51
CA VAL A 72 14.45 6.96 5.57
C VAL A 72 13.60 7.41 6.75
N ASP A 73 13.81 8.64 7.23
CA ASP A 73 13.07 9.18 8.36
C ASP A 73 11.58 9.28 8.06
N LYS A 74 11.21 9.80 6.87
CA LYS A 74 9.80 9.97 6.49
C LYS A 74 9.08 8.64 6.31
N MET A 75 9.74 7.64 5.72
CA MET A 75 9.16 6.30 5.57
C MET A 75 8.96 5.63 6.94
N GLY A 76 9.89 5.82 7.88
CA GLY A 76 9.72 5.38 9.27
C GLY A 76 8.56 6.07 9.97
N GLU A 77 8.43 7.40 9.82
CA GLU A 77 7.36 8.21 10.42
C GLU A 77 5.96 7.72 10.02
N ILE A 78 5.76 7.39 8.74
CA ILE A 78 4.47 6.91 8.23
C ILE A 78 4.24 5.41 8.47
N GLY A 79 5.13 4.75 9.21
CA GLY A 79 4.95 3.39 9.72
C GLY A 79 5.46 2.27 8.81
N LEU A 80 6.33 2.54 7.83
CA LEU A 80 6.94 1.47 7.05
C LEU A 80 7.96 0.70 7.91
N ALA A 81 7.96 -0.62 7.74
CA ALA A 81 8.97 -1.51 8.30
C ALA A 81 10.13 -1.73 7.32
N ASN A 82 11.28 -2.16 7.84
CA ASN A 82 12.48 -2.51 7.05
C ASN A 82 13.02 -1.36 6.17
N VAL A 83 13.03 -0.15 6.71
CA VAL A 83 13.56 1.04 6.03
C VAL A 83 15.08 1.10 6.21
N HIS A 84 15.82 1.15 5.10
CA HIS A 84 17.29 1.19 5.09
C HIS A 84 17.79 2.14 3.99
N LYS A 85 19.01 2.65 4.17
CA LYS A 85 19.72 3.50 3.20
C LYS A 85 20.74 2.69 2.40
#